data_AF-A0A197JM34-F1
#
_entry.id   AF-A0A197JM34-F1
#
_cell.length_a   1.000
_cell.length_b   1.000
_cell.length_c   1.000
_cell.angle_alpha   90.00
_cell.angle_beta   90.00
_cell.angle_gamma   90.00
#
_symmetry.space_group_name_H-M   'P 1'
#
loop_
_entity.id
_entity.type
_entity.pdbx_description
1 polymer ?
#
loop_
_entity_poly.entity_id
_entity_poly.type
_entity_poly.pdbx_seq_one_letter_code
_entity_poly.pdbx_strand_id
1 'polypeptide(L)'
;MEEYLSSSEAFAKALKGLQTSPSDKIRLANEAWRRQDVVLPHKQEFLLEWLCSTLVKAATPSKNPKDTSSSTITDLAHWDLFKDMLTRITHSRKLHRKYGYVAHSRHAPGHDNHTIEAQAPGVLLRVPVVPMFTALVQKLCPTPVTTTPAKSKKNNKNAEASKPSATATTITSPPTDTPSAPVLESASICFNLLSGPLMTEWFQPTLEQYTPLVQTTLEALIEMTQDSSKIDARTQEIMMDFAHIILDRFKRLVVIQPNQKKVFGLVAGKMFEALVRARVAIRSIPGTLQEDCQKAIGAILRTGLFHQEHLQEYTAGYVAGDEKSIQSYQKQLFEQIAAMSNSTHSTAVLDVLPVLVQYFVEESRRKQRSMANSGFERGLESAREIEFSFFKIIYMLAKRQLPNLTDERSESSIDHIANIMDAHNKLLSTILDLNMYQPSNNEAADQYVFMSTSFESIYSCLTTAQTLNNWRSWMIDF
;
A
#
# COMPACT_ATOMS: atom_id res chain seq x y z
N MET A 1 42.34 9.42 -12.28
CA MET A 1 41.13 8.66 -12.69
C MET A 1 41.47 7.53 -13.64
N GLU A 2 42.22 7.78 -14.72
CA GLU A 2 42.67 6.72 -15.65
C GLU A 2 43.39 5.56 -14.94
N GLU A 3 44.16 5.86 -13.90
CA GLU A 3 44.83 4.86 -13.07
C GLU A 3 43.87 3.82 -12.47
N TYR A 4 42.65 4.21 -12.08
CA TYR A 4 41.66 3.26 -11.52
C TYR A 4 41.00 2.39 -12.58
N LEU A 5 41.02 2.81 -13.85
CA LEU A 5 40.47 2.05 -14.97
C LEU A 5 41.53 1.14 -15.64
N SER A 6 42.78 1.21 -15.19
CA SER A 6 43.90 0.43 -15.73
C SER A 6 43.81 -1.06 -15.40
N SER A 7 43.14 -1.44 -14.30
CA SER A 7 42.91 -2.83 -13.93
C SER A 7 41.55 -3.04 -13.24
N SER A 8 40.95 -4.21 -13.45
CA SER A 8 39.69 -4.60 -12.82
C SER A 8 39.77 -4.61 -11.28
N GLU A 9 40.93 -4.98 -10.73
CA GLU A 9 41.20 -4.96 -9.29
C GLU A 9 41.26 -3.54 -8.73
N ALA A 10 42.01 -2.65 -9.38
CA ALA A 10 42.11 -1.24 -8.96
C ALA A 10 40.74 -0.57 -9.00
N PHE A 11 39.95 -0.85 -10.04
CA PHE A 11 38.59 -0.37 -10.19
C PHE A 11 37.67 -0.86 -9.05
N ALA A 12 37.65 -2.17 -8.80
CA ALA A 12 36.83 -2.76 -7.75
C ALA A 12 37.21 -2.23 -6.35
N LYS A 13 38.52 -2.05 -6.11
CA LYS A 13 39.05 -1.47 -4.86
C LYS A 13 38.66 0.00 -4.72
N ALA A 14 38.66 0.77 -5.80
CA ALA A 14 38.24 2.17 -5.78
C ALA A 14 36.73 2.31 -5.46
N LEU A 15 35.88 1.46 -6.04
CA LEU A 15 34.43 1.49 -5.78
C LEU A 15 34.02 0.98 -4.39
N LYS A 16 34.70 -0.07 -3.89
CA LYS A 16 34.37 -0.68 -2.58
C LYS A 16 35.15 -0.09 -1.41
N GLY A 17 36.29 0.53 -1.66
CA GLY A 17 37.20 1.07 -0.65
C GLY A 17 36.68 2.33 0.05
N LEU A 18 37.23 2.64 1.22
CA LEU A 18 36.89 3.85 1.98
C LEU A 18 37.63 5.11 1.50
N GLN A 19 38.69 4.94 0.70
CA GLN A 19 39.57 6.03 0.27
C GLN A 19 38.97 6.93 -0.80
N THR A 20 37.97 6.44 -1.53
CA THR A 20 37.29 7.17 -2.60
C THR A 20 36.03 7.83 -2.04
N SER A 21 35.85 9.12 -2.31
CA SER A 21 34.64 9.85 -1.91
C SER A 21 33.39 9.27 -2.59
N PRO A 22 32.18 9.40 -2.00
CA PRO A 22 30.95 8.91 -2.65
C PRO A 22 30.70 9.51 -4.04
N SER A 23 30.98 10.81 -4.23
CA SER A 23 30.86 11.49 -5.52
C SER A 23 31.86 10.99 -6.56
N ASP A 24 33.09 10.68 -6.15
CA ASP A 24 34.09 10.08 -7.04
C ASP A 24 33.73 8.64 -7.42
N LYS A 25 33.16 7.87 -6.49
CA LYS A 25 32.69 6.51 -6.77
C LYS A 25 31.58 6.50 -7.82
N ILE A 26 30.57 7.35 -7.67
CA ILE A 26 29.48 7.41 -8.65
C ILE A 26 29.97 7.92 -10.01
N ARG A 27 30.90 8.89 -10.03
CA ARG A 27 31.54 9.36 -11.26
C ARG A 27 32.33 8.24 -11.96
N LEU A 28 33.16 7.52 -11.21
CA LEU A 28 33.96 6.40 -11.70
C LEU A 28 33.08 5.26 -12.25
N ALA A 29 31.98 4.93 -11.55
CA ALA A 29 31.01 3.93 -12.01
C ALA A 29 30.28 4.36 -13.29
N ASN A 30 29.90 5.64 -13.40
CA ASN A 30 29.24 6.19 -14.58
C ASN A 30 30.19 6.21 -15.80
N GLU A 31 31.45 6.62 -15.61
CA GLU A 31 32.46 6.58 -16.66
C GLU A 31 32.69 5.14 -17.14
N ALA A 32 32.92 4.22 -16.21
CA ALA A 32 33.07 2.81 -16.55
C ALA A 32 31.84 2.30 -17.30
N TRP A 33 30.61 2.56 -16.83
CA TRP A 33 29.38 2.12 -17.50
C TRP A 33 29.29 2.57 -18.96
N ARG A 34 29.68 3.80 -19.28
CA ARG A 34 29.58 4.39 -20.62
C ARG A 34 30.69 3.95 -21.58
N ARG A 35 31.89 3.68 -21.07
CA ARG A 35 33.10 3.38 -21.85
C ARG A 35 33.15 1.93 -22.30
N GLN A 36 33.24 1.64 -23.60
CA GLN A 36 33.34 0.26 -24.10
C GLN A 36 34.73 -0.37 -23.93
N ASP A 37 35.76 0.48 -23.84
CA ASP A 37 37.17 0.09 -23.72
C ASP A 37 37.57 -0.37 -22.31
N VAL A 38 36.72 -0.15 -21.30
CA VAL A 38 36.95 -0.63 -19.94
C VAL A 38 36.65 -2.13 -19.87
N VAL A 39 37.71 -2.94 -19.83
CA VAL A 39 37.65 -4.40 -19.70
C VAL A 39 37.43 -4.78 -18.24
N LEU A 40 36.18 -5.09 -17.90
CA LEU A 40 35.80 -5.61 -16.58
C LEU A 40 35.01 -6.91 -16.77
N PRO A 41 35.43 -8.03 -16.14
CA PRO A 41 34.65 -9.26 -16.17
C PRO A 41 33.23 -9.02 -15.63
N HIS A 42 32.21 -9.43 -16.39
CA HIS A 42 30.80 -9.24 -16.02
C HIS A 42 30.49 -7.80 -15.60
N LYS A 43 30.96 -6.85 -16.42
CA LYS A 43 30.90 -5.42 -16.13
C LYS A 43 29.51 -4.94 -15.75
N GLN A 44 28.47 -5.37 -16.48
CA GLN A 44 27.12 -4.89 -16.27
C GLN A 44 26.56 -5.40 -14.94
N GLU A 45 26.75 -6.68 -14.69
CA GLU A 45 26.38 -7.38 -13.45
C GLU A 45 27.06 -6.71 -12.25
N PHE A 46 28.38 -6.53 -12.33
CA PHE A 46 29.19 -5.98 -11.25
C PHE A 46 28.76 -4.57 -10.87
N LEU A 47 28.59 -3.68 -11.86
CA LEU A 47 28.20 -2.29 -11.63
C LEU A 47 26.78 -2.19 -11.08
N LEU A 48 25.85 -2.96 -11.63
CA LEU A 48 24.46 -3.00 -11.16
C LEU A 48 24.37 -3.52 -9.72
N GLU A 49 25.07 -4.62 -9.41
CA GLU A 49 25.11 -5.19 -8.06
C GLU A 49 25.76 -4.24 -7.05
N TRP A 50 26.85 -3.57 -7.44
CA TRP A 50 27.49 -2.54 -6.62
C TRP A 50 26.55 -1.37 -6.32
N LEU A 51 25.86 -0.85 -7.34
CA LEU A 51 24.95 0.29 -7.18
C LEU A 51 23.74 -0.07 -6.29
N CYS A 52 23.11 -1.23 -6.55
CA CYS A 52 22.02 -1.73 -5.72
C CYS A 52 22.47 -1.93 -4.27
N SER A 53 23.64 -2.55 -4.05
CA SER A 53 24.20 -2.74 -2.71
C SER A 53 24.46 -1.41 -2.00
N THR A 54 24.90 -0.39 -2.74
CA THR A 54 25.19 0.94 -2.21
C THR A 54 23.91 1.65 -1.78
N LEU A 55 22.87 1.65 -2.62
CA LEU A 55 21.56 2.22 -2.30
C LEU A 55 20.86 1.48 -1.16
N VAL A 56 20.94 0.15 -1.11
CA VAL A 56 20.35 -0.64 -0.01
C VAL A 56 21.09 -0.41 1.31
N LYS A 57 22.41 -0.24 1.30
CA LYS A 57 23.17 0.16 2.51
C LYS A 57 22.80 1.57 2.97
N ALA A 58 22.57 2.49 2.04
CA ALA A 58 22.08 3.84 2.36
C ALA A 58 20.66 3.83 2.94
N ALA A 59 19.85 2.83 2.58
CA ALA A 59 18.49 2.65 3.07
C ALA A 59 18.40 2.12 4.51
N THR A 60 19.45 1.42 4.99
CA THR A 60 19.45 0.91 6.36
C THR A 60 19.79 2.03 7.36
N PRO A 61 19.01 2.22 8.43
CA PRO A 61 19.31 3.23 9.44
C PRO A 61 20.66 2.90 10.09
N SER A 62 21.63 3.80 9.93
CA SER A 62 22.93 3.62 10.59
C SER A 62 22.77 3.82 12.09
N LYS A 63 23.40 2.94 12.88
CA LYS A 63 23.56 3.14 14.32
C LYS A 63 24.52 4.28 14.64
N ASN A 64 25.37 4.67 13.69
CA ASN A 64 26.31 5.75 13.84
C ASN A 64 25.75 7.02 13.21
N PRO A 65 25.40 8.05 14.01
CA PRO A 65 24.88 9.31 13.49
C PRO A 65 25.90 10.11 12.65
N LYS A 66 27.17 9.66 12.61
CA LYS A 66 28.23 10.26 11.77
C LYS A 66 28.35 9.61 10.39
N ASP A 67 27.59 8.56 10.10
CA ASP A 67 27.66 7.91 8.78
C ASP A 67 26.93 8.77 7.75
N THR A 68 27.69 9.36 6.82
CA THR A 68 27.19 10.13 5.68
C THR A 68 26.47 9.28 4.63
N SER A 69 26.19 8.01 4.90
CA SER A 69 25.54 7.09 3.95
C SER A 69 24.08 7.45 3.68
N SER A 70 23.42 8.20 4.56
CA SER A 70 22.01 8.56 4.39
C SER A 70 21.77 9.51 3.23
N SER A 71 22.74 10.35 2.84
CA SER A 71 22.57 11.28 1.73
C SER A 71 22.62 10.59 0.37
N THR A 72 23.17 9.38 0.29
CA THR A 72 23.24 8.62 -0.98
C THR A 72 21.86 8.24 -1.50
N ILE A 73 20.88 7.97 -0.62
CA ILE A 73 19.53 7.62 -1.06
C ILE A 73 18.79 8.81 -1.69
N THR A 74 19.18 10.04 -1.36
CA THR A 74 18.59 11.27 -1.89
C THR A 74 19.44 11.95 -2.95
N ASP A 75 20.56 11.34 -3.34
CA ASP A 75 21.44 11.84 -4.39
C ASP A 75 20.97 11.43 -5.79
N LEU A 76 20.66 12.43 -6.61
CA LEU A 76 20.18 12.24 -7.98
C LEU A 76 21.16 11.45 -8.86
N ALA A 77 22.48 11.62 -8.67
CA ALA A 77 23.48 10.97 -9.52
C ALA A 77 23.41 9.45 -9.44
N HIS A 78 23.11 8.90 -8.26
CA HIS A 78 22.96 7.46 -8.05
C HIS A 78 21.72 6.91 -8.76
N TRP A 79 20.59 7.61 -8.66
CA TRP A 79 19.33 7.22 -9.30
C TRP A 79 19.38 7.39 -10.82
N ASP A 80 20.03 8.42 -11.34
CA ASP A 80 20.22 8.60 -12.78
C ASP A 80 21.09 7.51 -13.39
N LEU A 81 22.17 7.10 -12.71
CA LEU A 81 22.98 5.97 -13.16
C LEU A 81 22.16 4.67 -13.15
N PHE A 82 21.37 4.45 -12.09
CA PHE A 82 20.52 3.27 -11.99
C PHE A 82 19.47 3.23 -13.11
N LYS A 83 18.85 4.38 -13.41
CA LYS A 83 17.90 4.55 -14.50
C LYS A 83 18.53 4.25 -15.86
N ASP A 84 19.70 4.79 -16.16
CA ASP A 84 20.41 4.51 -17.42
C ASP A 84 20.76 3.02 -17.54
N MET A 85 21.25 2.40 -16.46
CA MET A 85 21.55 0.97 -16.44
C MET A 85 20.33 0.12 -16.76
N LEU A 86 19.23 0.32 -16.04
CA LEU A 86 17.99 -0.43 -16.24
C LEU A 86 17.39 -0.19 -17.62
N THR A 87 17.48 1.03 -18.15
CA THR A 87 16.96 1.38 -19.48
C THR A 87 17.72 0.61 -20.57
N ARG A 88 19.05 0.61 -20.55
CA ARG A 88 19.87 -0.11 -21.53
C ARG A 88 19.69 -1.62 -21.43
N ILE A 89 19.64 -2.17 -20.22
CA ILE A 89 19.38 -3.60 -19.98
C ILE A 89 18.00 -3.98 -20.55
N THR A 90 16.96 -3.21 -20.23
CA THR A 90 15.60 -3.45 -20.71
C THR A 90 15.52 -3.35 -22.23
N HIS A 91 16.19 -2.37 -22.83
CA HIS A 91 16.26 -2.20 -24.28
C HIS A 91 16.95 -3.39 -24.95
N SER A 92 18.10 -3.83 -24.43
CA SER A 92 18.81 -5.02 -24.90
C SER A 92 17.90 -6.24 -24.85
N ARG A 93 17.21 -6.49 -23.73
CA ARG A 93 16.27 -7.63 -23.60
C ARG A 93 15.10 -7.54 -24.59
N LYS A 94 14.58 -6.34 -24.85
CA LYS A 94 13.53 -6.12 -25.86
C LYS A 94 14.01 -6.50 -27.26
N LEU A 95 15.24 -6.13 -27.63
CA LEU A 95 15.83 -6.49 -28.92
C LEU A 95 16.04 -8.01 -29.03
N HIS A 96 16.58 -8.64 -27.99
CA HIS A 96 16.77 -10.10 -27.94
C HIS A 96 15.45 -10.86 -28.10
N ARG A 97 14.36 -10.39 -27.46
CA ARG A 97 13.03 -11.00 -27.60
C ARG A 97 12.43 -10.80 -28.98
N LYS A 98 12.62 -9.62 -29.60
CA LYS A 98 12.03 -9.29 -30.90
C LYS A 98 12.68 -10.07 -32.05
N TYR A 99 14.01 -10.15 -32.05
CA TYR A 99 14.74 -10.79 -33.14
C TYR A 99 14.99 -12.26 -32.88
N GLY A 100 14.66 -12.76 -31.68
CA GLY A 100 15.03 -14.11 -31.25
C GLY A 100 16.55 -14.23 -31.15
N TYR A 101 17.00 -15.28 -30.46
CA TYR A 101 18.40 -15.68 -30.54
C TYR A 101 18.63 -16.23 -31.96
N VAL A 102 18.72 -15.36 -32.97
CA VAL A 102 19.31 -15.77 -34.24
C VAL A 102 20.78 -15.97 -33.94
N ALA A 103 21.11 -17.12 -33.35
CA ALA A 103 22.46 -17.63 -33.33
C ALA A 103 22.91 -17.63 -34.78
N HIS A 104 23.62 -16.58 -35.19
CA HIS A 104 24.46 -16.58 -36.38
C HIS A 104 25.66 -17.49 -36.08
N SER A 105 25.38 -18.77 -35.84
CA SER A 105 26.34 -19.86 -35.97
C SER A 105 25.93 -20.66 -37.19
N ARG A 106 26.17 -20.07 -38.35
CA ARG A 106 26.45 -20.82 -39.57
C ARG A 106 27.69 -20.22 -40.18
N HIS A 107 28.83 -20.79 -39.78
CA HIS A 107 30.03 -20.98 -40.59
C HIS A 107 30.13 -20.08 -41.84
N ALA A 108 30.62 -18.85 -41.66
CA ALA A 108 31.38 -18.17 -42.71
C ALA A 108 32.86 -18.29 -42.31
N PRO A 109 33.64 -19.18 -42.95
CA PRO A 109 35.06 -19.27 -42.68
C PRO A 109 35.76 -18.08 -43.34
N GLY A 110 36.46 -17.27 -42.55
CA GLY A 110 37.51 -16.39 -43.09
C GLY A 110 37.33 -14.88 -42.95
N HIS A 111 36.87 -14.37 -41.80
CA HIS A 111 37.22 -12.99 -41.42
C HIS A 111 37.58 -12.88 -39.93
N ASP A 112 38.79 -12.40 -39.70
CA ASP A 112 39.45 -12.27 -38.40
C ASP A 112 38.71 -11.33 -37.44
N ASN A 113 38.49 -11.85 -36.24
CA ASN A 113 38.65 -11.24 -34.93
C ASN A 113 38.09 -9.83 -34.70
N HIS A 114 36.78 -9.70 -34.49
CA HIS A 114 36.19 -8.83 -33.44
C HIS A 114 34.71 -9.21 -33.21
N THR A 115 34.44 -10.49 -32.96
CA THR A 115 33.12 -10.93 -32.47
C THR A 115 33.04 -10.61 -30.98
N ILE A 116 32.58 -9.39 -30.67
CA ILE A 116 32.22 -8.96 -29.33
C ILE A 116 31.19 -9.96 -28.78
N GLU A 117 31.55 -10.62 -27.69
CA GLU A 117 30.70 -11.56 -26.95
C GLU A 117 29.32 -10.96 -26.68
N ALA A 118 28.33 -11.37 -27.49
CA ALA A 118 26.92 -11.24 -27.13
C ALA A 118 26.57 -12.33 -26.10
N GLN A 119 27.30 -12.36 -24.97
CA GLN A 119 26.76 -13.02 -23.81
C GLN A 119 25.58 -12.14 -23.35
N ALA A 120 24.38 -12.69 -23.38
CA ALA A 120 23.32 -12.25 -22.49
C ALA A 120 23.32 -13.21 -21.30
N PRO A 121 24.31 -13.15 -20.37
CA PRO A 121 24.22 -14.00 -19.20
C PRO A 121 23.18 -13.37 -18.26
N GLY A 122 22.33 -14.22 -17.68
CA GLY A 122 21.25 -13.79 -16.81
C GLY A 122 21.79 -13.08 -15.57
N VAL A 123 21.79 -11.75 -15.57
CA VAL A 123 22.09 -10.93 -14.39
C VAL A 123 20.98 -11.12 -13.36
N LEU A 124 21.09 -12.12 -12.51
CA LEU A 124 20.16 -12.24 -11.39
C LEU A 124 20.47 -11.12 -10.38
N LEU A 125 19.52 -10.21 -10.15
CA LEU A 125 19.61 -9.24 -9.07
C LEU A 125 19.57 -9.98 -7.73
N ARG A 126 20.74 -10.19 -7.12
CA ARG A 126 20.87 -10.85 -5.81
C ARG A 126 20.51 -9.95 -4.64
N VAL A 127 20.61 -8.64 -4.83
CA VAL A 127 20.37 -7.64 -3.80
C VAL A 127 18.87 -7.40 -3.68
N PRO A 128 18.27 -7.45 -2.46
CA PRO A 128 16.88 -7.09 -2.27
C PRO A 128 16.74 -5.57 -2.47
N VAL A 129 16.24 -5.14 -3.63
CA VAL A 129 16.15 -3.71 -3.99
C VAL A 129 14.88 -3.01 -3.48
N VAL A 130 13.90 -3.73 -2.91
CA VAL A 130 12.69 -3.09 -2.34
C VAL A 130 13.01 -2.10 -1.21
N PRO A 131 13.89 -2.43 -0.23
CA PRO A 131 14.21 -1.54 0.88
C PRO A 131 14.72 -0.15 0.49
N MET A 132 15.45 0.01 -0.63
CA MET A 132 15.91 1.33 -1.06
C MET A 132 14.75 2.22 -1.54
N PHE A 133 13.74 1.65 -2.20
CA PHE A 133 12.52 2.39 -2.53
C PHE A 133 11.71 2.72 -1.26
N THR A 134 11.62 1.78 -0.31
CA THR A 134 10.95 2.01 0.98
C THR A 134 11.59 3.19 1.72
N ALA A 135 12.92 3.19 1.85
CA ALA A 135 13.64 4.26 2.54
C ALA A 135 13.52 5.61 1.81
N LEU A 136 13.52 5.62 0.48
CA LEU A 136 13.32 6.85 -0.29
C LEU A 136 11.94 7.46 -0.01
N VAL A 137 10.88 6.66 -0.06
CA VAL A 137 9.51 7.14 0.24
C VAL A 137 9.40 7.58 1.70
N GLN A 138 10.03 6.85 2.63
CA GLN A 138 10.05 7.23 4.04
C GLN A 138 10.74 8.59 4.29
N LYS A 139 11.72 8.97 3.47
CA LYS A 139 12.40 10.27 3.56
C LYS A 139 11.54 11.45 3.10
N LEU A 140 10.51 11.22 2.28
CA LEU A 140 9.54 12.28 1.92
C LEU A 140 8.65 12.67 3.10
N CYS A 141 8.26 11.66 3.86
CA CYS A 141 7.23 11.73 4.89
C CYS A 141 7.81 11.04 6.12
N PRO A 142 8.72 11.73 6.85
CA PRO A 142 9.35 11.17 8.03
C PRO A 142 8.28 11.02 9.11
N THR A 143 7.60 9.88 9.08
CA THR A 143 6.69 9.46 10.13
C THR A 143 7.45 9.56 11.45
N PRO A 144 6.95 10.31 12.45
CA PRO A 144 7.53 10.26 13.77
C PRO A 144 7.50 8.80 14.16
N VAL A 145 8.67 8.19 14.40
CA VAL A 145 8.75 6.79 14.80
C VAL A 145 8.02 6.71 16.12
N THR A 146 6.74 6.32 16.08
CA THR A 146 5.97 6.01 17.27
C THR A 146 6.59 4.74 17.77
N THR A 147 7.61 4.87 18.60
CA THR A 147 8.19 3.75 19.34
C THR A 147 7.10 3.26 20.25
N THR A 148 6.23 2.39 19.72
CA THR A 148 5.27 1.65 20.52
C THR A 148 6.13 0.96 21.57
N PRO A 149 6.02 1.32 22.86
CA PRO A 149 6.89 0.76 23.87
C PRO A 149 6.75 -0.74 23.75
N ALA A 150 7.85 -1.41 23.40
CA ALA A 150 7.89 -2.86 23.33
C ALA A 150 7.30 -3.32 24.66
N LYS A 151 6.15 -4.01 24.62
CA LYS A 151 5.49 -4.56 25.81
C LYS A 151 6.47 -5.57 26.42
N SER A 152 7.42 -5.08 27.19
CA SER A 152 8.30 -5.88 27.99
C SER A 152 7.38 -6.55 29.00
N LYS A 153 7.16 -7.86 28.82
CA LYS A 153 6.66 -8.74 29.88
C LYS A 153 7.67 -8.66 31.03
N LYS A 154 7.56 -7.62 31.85
CA LYS A 154 8.32 -7.45 33.08
C LYS A 154 7.29 -7.46 34.20
N ASN A 155 7.24 -8.59 34.92
CA ASN A 155 6.57 -8.72 36.21
C ASN A 155 7.02 -7.56 37.09
N ASN A 156 6.07 -6.71 37.47
CA ASN A 156 6.35 -5.56 38.33
C ASN A 156 5.85 -5.84 39.74
N LYS A 157 6.75 -5.76 40.72
CA LYS A 157 6.42 -5.52 42.13
C LYS A 157 7.25 -4.31 42.56
N ASN A 158 6.55 -3.34 43.12
CA ASN A 158 6.99 -2.06 43.70
C ASN A 158 6.98 -0.86 42.75
N ALA A 159 6.04 0.04 43.05
CA ALA A 159 5.79 1.32 42.41
C ALA A 159 6.28 2.44 43.34
N GLU A 160 6.93 3.45 42.76
CA GLU A 160 7.09 4.76 43.40
C GLU A 160 6.86 5.83 42.33
N ALA A 161 6.04 6.82 42.70
CA ALA A 161 5.40 7.78 41.80
C ALA A 161 6.37 8.90 41.36
N SER A 162 6.40 9.20 40.07
CA SER A 162 7.04 10.41 39.54
C SER A 162 6.16 11.13 38.51
N LYS A 163 6.11 12.46 38.66
CA LYS A 163 5.25 13.44 37.96
C LYS A 163 5.61 13.59 36.47
N PRO A 164 4.64 13.91 35.59
CA PRO A 164 4.92 14.27 34.20
C PRO A 164 5.38 15.73 34.10
N SER A 165 6.55 15.95 33.50
CA SER A 165 7.08 17.26 33.10
C SER A 165 6.73 17.50 31.63
N ALA A 166 6.02 18.59 31.34
CA ALA A 166 5.69 19.02 29.99
C ALA A 166 6.94 19.63 29.31
N THR A 167 7.46 18.96 28.28
CA THR A 167 8.61 19.43 27.52
C THR A 167 8.13 20.16 26.26
N ALA A 168 8.50 21.43 26.12
CA ALA A 168 8.18 22.27 24.98
C ALA A 168 8.79 21.73 23.68
N THR A 169 7.97 21.64 22.63
CA THR A 169 8.38 21.20 21.28
C THR A 169 8.99 22.38 20.54
N THR A 170 10.33 22.43 20.46
CA THR A 170 11.06 23.45 19.70
C THR A 170 10.91 23.19 18.20
N ILE A 171 10.48 24.20 17.44
CA ILE A 171 10.31 24.15 15.99
C ILE A 171 11.71 24.15 15.34
N THR A 172 12.20 22.98 14.92
CA THR A 172 13.43 22.85 14.14
C THR A 172 13.14 23.02 12.65
N SER A 173 14.05 23.73 11.96
CA SER A 173 14.05 23.93 10.51
C SER A 173 13.83 22.63 9.72
N PRO A 174 13.23 22.68 8.50
CA PRO A 174 12.97 21.50 7.69
C PRO A 174 14.26 20.69 7.50
N PRO A 175 14.19 19.35 7.64
CA PRO A 175 15.36 18.51 7.50
C PRO A 175 15.92 18.65 6.08
N THR A 176 17.22 18.95 5.95
CA THR A 176 17.96 19.07 4.68
C THR A 176 18.01 17.79 3.82
N ASP A 177 17.28 16.74 4.22
CA ASP A 177 17.37 15.37 3.70
C ASP A 177 16.12 14.94 2.91
N THR A 178 15.17 15.83 2.61
CA THR A 178 13.99 15.47 1.80
C THR A 178 14.40 15.21 0.35
N PRO A 179 13.99 14.08 -0.27
CA PRO A 179 14.36 13.79 -1.64
C PRO A 179 13.70 14.78 -2.60
N SER A 180 14.48 15.28 -3.56
CA SER A 180 13.99 16.20 -4.57
C SER A 180 13.05 15.50 -5.59
N ALA A 181 12.16 16.26 -6.24
CA ALA A 181 11.30 15.75 -7.30
C ALA A 181 12.04 14.91 -8.38
N PRO A 182 13.21 15.34 -8.93
CA PRO A 182 13.96 14.54 -9.90
C PRO A 182 14.44 13.18 -9.38
N VAL A 183 14.73 13.08 -8.08
CA VAL A 183 15.14 11.82 -7.44
C VAL A 183 13.97 10.85 -7.42
N LEU A 184 12.78 11.31 -6.98
CA LEU A 184 11.57 10.49 -7.00
C LEU A 184 11.19 10.06 -8.43
N GLU A 185 11.27 10.98 -9.39
CA GLU A 185 10.97 10.70 -10.80
C GLU A 185 11.88 9.59 -11.33
N SER A 186 13.19 9.70 -11.06
CA SER A 186 14.15 8.68 -11.46
C SER A 186 13.93 7.35 -10.76
N ALA A 187 13.61 7.36 -9.46
CA ALA A 187 13.28 6.16 -8.70
C ALA A 187 12.00 5.48 -9.21
N SER A 188 10.96 6.26 -9.52
CA SER A 188 9.70 5.78 -10.09
C SER A 188 9.94 5.08 -11.44
N ILE A 189 10.74 5.69 -12.33
CA ILE A 189 11.13 5.08 -13.61
C ILE A 189 11.91 3.78 -13.37
N CYS A 190 12.89 3.77 -12.47
CA CYS A 190 13.66 2.57 -12.13
C CYS A 190 12.74 1.44 -11.65
N PHE A 191 11.79 1.75 -10.77
CA PHE A 191 10.86 0.79 -10.22
C PHE A 191 9.91 0.22 -11.28
N ASN A 192 9.40 1.07 -12.18
CA ASN A 192 8.57 0.65 -13.30
C ASN A 192 9.34 -0.30 -14.24
N LEU A 193 10.60 0.02 -14.57
CA LEU A 193 11.46 -0.84 -15.37
C LEU A 193 11.69 -2.20 -14.70
N LEU A 194 12.01 -2.22 -13.40
CA LEU A 194 12.22 -3.45 -12.63
C LEU A 194 10.95 -4.31 -12.53
N SER A 195 9.81 -3.70 -12.28
CA SER A 195 8.53 -4.41 -12.15
C SER A 195 7.89 -4.78 -13.49
N GLY A 196 8.45 -4.28 -14.60
CA GLY A 196 8.01 -4.56 -15.95
C GLY A 196 8.18 -6.04 -16.37
N PRO A 197 7.47 -6.47 -17.42
CA PRO A 197 7.47 -7.86 -17.88
C PRO A 197 8.85 -8.35 -18.35
N LEU A 198 9.71 -7.44 -18.83
CA LEU A 198 11.06 -7.79 -19.29
C LEU A 198 12.01 -8.09 -18.13
N MET A 199 11.75 -7.55 -16.93
CA MET A 199 12.59 -7.69 -15.74
C MET A 199 11.97 -8.58 -14.67
N THR A 200 10.76 -9.11 -14.89
CA THR A 200 10.03 -9.93 -13.92
C THR A 200 10.74 -11.23 -13.56
N GLU A 201 11.68 -11.73 -14.38
CA GLU A 201 12.53 -12.87 -14.00
C GLU A 201 13.61 -12.50 -12.98
N TRP A 202 14.05 -11.24 -12.97
CA TRP A 202 15.14 -10.75 -12.11
C TRP A 202 14.60 -10.07 -10.85
N PHE A 203 13.40 -9.51 -10.91
CA PHE A 203 12.76 -8.82 -9.81
C PHE A 203 11.45 -9.51 -9.43
N GLN A 204 11.56 -10.45 -8.50
CA GLN A 204 10.44 -11.22 -7.93
C GLN A 204 10.37 -11.03 -6.42
N PRO A 205 10.08 -9.81 -5.94
CA PRO A 205 9.93 -9.60 -4.51
C PRO A 205 8.74 -10.43 -4.00
N THR A 206 8.92 -11.06 -2.84
CA THR A 206 7.81 -11.76 -2.18
C THR A 206 6.79 -10.75 -1.65
N LEU A 207 5.58 -11.21 -1.34
CA LEU A 207 4.53 -10.38 -0.73
C LEU A 207 5.03 -9.68 0.55
N GLU A 208 5.81 -10.37 1.36
CA GLU A 208 6.36 -9.86 2.63
C GLU A 208 7.45 -8.82 2.40
N GLN A 209 8.29 -9.01 1.38
CA GLN A 209 9.31 -8.02 1.01
C GLN A 209 8.68 -6.73 0.49
N TYR A 210 7.54 -6.84 -0.19
CA TYR A 210 6.82 -5.70 -0.78
C TYR A 210 5.97 -4.93 0.24
N THR A 211 5.52 -5.60 1.31
CA THR A 211 4.62 -5.03 2.32
C THR A 211 5.11 -3.70 2.92
N PRO A 212 6.39 -3.57 3.37
CA PRO A 212 6.87 -2.32 3.95
C PRO A 212 6.86 -1.15 2.97
N LEU A 213 7.16 -1.41 1.69
CA LEU A 213 7.09 -0.39 0.64
C LEU A 213 5.66 0.13 0.48
N VAL A 214 4.67 -0.77 0.42
CA VAL A 214 3.27 -0.37 0.26
C VAL A 214 2.77 0.39 1.48
N GLN A 215 3.07 -0.09 2.70
CA GLN A 215 2.70 0.62 3.92
C GLN A 215 3.29 2.04 3.95
N THR A 216 4.59 2.17 3.67
CA THR A 216 5.27 3.47 3.65
C THR A 216 4.68 4.39 2.56
N THR A 217 4.33 3.83 1.41
CA THR A 217 3.67 4.56 0.32
C THR A 217 2.29 5.07 0.73
N LEU A 218 1.48 4.24 1.37
CA LEU A 218 0.15 4.62 1.85
C LEU A 218 0.24 5.72 2.92
N GLU A 219 1.17 5.59 3.88
CA GLU A 219 1.39 6.62 4.91
C GLU A 219 1.87 7.94 4.32
N ALA A 220 2.79 7.90 3.35
CA ALA A 220 3.23 9.12 2.65
C ALA A 220 2.05 9.84 1.97
N LEU A 221 1.16 9.10 1.29
CA LEU A 221 -0.05 9.68 0.69
C LEU A 221 -0.99 10.29 1.72
N ILE A 222 -1.10 9.68 2.91
CA ILE A 222 -1.92 10.23 4.00
C ILE A 222 -1.28 11.52 4.52
N GLU A 223 0.02 11.53 4.80
CA GLU A 223 0.72 12.72 5.32
C GLU A 223 0.68 13.90 4.35
N MET A 224 0.82 13.65 3.04
CA MET A 224 0.72 14.68 1.99
C MET A 224 -0.60 15.47 2.03
N THR A 225 -1.68 14.85 2.52
CA THR A 225 -2.99 15.52 2.65
C THR A 225 -3.15 16.29 3.94
N GLN A 226 -2.45 15.88 5.00
CA GLN A 226 -2.51 16.54 6.29
C GLN A 226 -1.63 17.79 6.32
N ASP A 227 -0.56 17.82 5.53
CA ASP A 227 0.37 18.95 5.47
C ASP A 227 0.80 19.24 4.04
N SER A 228 -0.15 19.69 3.23
CA SER A 228 0.06 20.06 1.82
C SER A 228 1.08 21.20 1.63
N SER A 229 1.41 21.93 2.70
CA SER A 229 2.38 23.02 2.68
C SER A 229 3.83 22.54 2.62
N LYS A 230 4.12 21.31 3.07
CA LYS A 230 5.48 20.77 3.15
C LYS A 230 6.02 20.23 1.83
N ILE A 231 5.15 19.80 0.92
CA ILE A 231 5.53 19.08 -0.29
C ILE A 231 4.98 19.85 -1.49
N ASP A 232 5.86 20.28 -2.39
CA ASP A 232 5.45 21.02 -3.59
C ASP A 232 4.59 20.16 -4.52
N ALA A 233 3.69 20.81 -5.26
CA ALA A 233 2.71 20.14 -6.11
C ALA A 233 3.32 19.15 -7.13
N ARG A 234 4.52 19.44 -7.66
CA ARG A 234 5.21 18.55 -8.61
C ARG A 234 5.69 17.28 -7.91
N THR A 235 6.28 17.41 -6.71
CA THR A 235 6.65 16.25 -5.89
C THR A 235 5.41 15.43 -5.54
N GLN A 236 4.27 16.07 -5.27
CA GLN A 236 3.02 15.35 -5.00
C GLN A 236 2.52 14.55 -6.20
N GLU A 237 2.53 15.13 -7.39
CA GLU A 237 2.15 14.47 -8.65
C GLU A 237 3.04 13.25 -8.93
N ILE A 238 4.37 13.41 -8.84
CA ILE A 238 5.32 12.30 -9.05
C ILE A 238 5.12 11.19 -8.01
N MET A 239 4.84 11.55 -6.75
CA MET A 239 4.58 10.56 -5.70
C MET A 239 3.27 9.80 -5.95
N MET A 240 2.24 10.45 -6.49
CA MET A 240 0.99 9.80 -6.91
C MET A 240 1.22 8.79 -8.04
N ASP A 241 1.99 9.16 -9.06
CA ASP A 241 2.40 8.27 -10.14
C ASP A 241 3.18 7.06 -9.60
N PHE A 242 4.14 7.32 -8.71
CA PHE A 242 4.94 6.26 -8.12
C PHE A 242 4.09 5.32 -7.26
N ALA A 243 3.19 5.87 -6.45
CA ALA A 243 2.27 5.09 -5.64
C ALA A 243 1.35 4.22 -6.48
N HIS A 244 0.84 4.73 -7.61
CA HIS A 244 0.02 3.95 -8.53
C HIS A 244 0.75 2.69 -9.01
N ILE A 245 2.01 2.83 -9.44
CA ILE A 245 2.85 1.71 -9.91
C ILE A 245 3.06 0.67 -8.80
N ILE A 246 3.37 1.13 -7.58
CA ILE A 246 3.56 0.28 -6.40
C ILE A 246 2.25 -0.48 -6.08
N LEU A 247 1.13 0.21 -6.03
CA LEU A 247 -0.17 -0.37 -5.68
C LEU A 247 -0.66 -1.35 -6.76
N ASP A 248 -0.53 -1.03 -8.05
CA ASP A 248 -0.90 -1.96 -9.14
C ASP A 248 -0.09 -3.25 -9.07
N ARG A 249 1.21 -3.14 -8.78
CA ARG A 249 2.07 -4.32 -8.67
C ARG A 249 1.75 -5.13 -7.42
N PHE A 250 1.51 -4.49 -6.28
CA PHE A 250 1.10 -5.19 -5.06
C PHE A 250 -0.24 -5.91 -5.23
N LYS A 251 -1.21 -5.28 -5.90
CA LYS A 251 -2.48 -5.90 -6.29
C LYS A 251 -2.25 -7.24 -7.02
N ARG A 252 -1.31 -7.28 -7.98
CA ARG A 252 -0.98 -8.53 -8.70
C ARG A 252 -0.38 -9.59 -7.76
N LEU A 253 0.52 -9.19 -6.85
CA LEU A 253 1.11 -10.10 -5.86
C LEU A 253 0.05 -10.71 -4.93
N VAL A 254 -0.91 -9.91 -4.48
CA VAL A 254 -2.07 -10.34 -3.68
C VAL A 254 -2.88 -11.42 -4.41
N VAL A 255 -3.14 -11.23 -5.72
CA VAL A 255 -3.91 -12.17 -6.55
C VAL A 255 -3.17 -13.50 -6.75
N ILE A 256 -1.86 -13.46 -7.05
CA ILE A 256 -1.10 -14.68 -7.41
C ILE A 256 -0.61 -15.48 -6.20
N GLN A 257 -0.77 -14.96 -4.98
CA GLN A 257 -0.24 -15.60 -3.78
C GLN A 257 -0.95 -16.95 -3.54
N PRO A 258 -0.22 -18.07 -3.41
CA PRO A 258 -0.86 -19.39 -3.26
C PRO A 258 -1.57 -19.56 -1.91
N ASN A 259 -1.10 -18.88 -0.86
CA ASN A 259 -1.70 -18.94 0.47
C ASN A 259 -2.58 -17.70 0.71
N GLN A 260 -3.86 -17.81 0.36
CA GLN A 260 -4.82 -16.71 0.46
C GLN A 260 -5.15 -16.35 1.93
N LYS A 261 -5.10 -17.31 2.86
CA LYS A 261 -5.21 -17.02 4.31
C LYS A 261 -4.12 -16.07 4.80
N LYS A 262 -2.89 -16.23 4.29
CA LYS A 262 -1.77 -15.31 4.60
C LYS A 262 -2.03 -13.93 4.04
N VAL A 263 -2.59 -13.83 2.83
CA VAL A 263 -3.02 -12.57 2.22
C VAL A 263 -4.08 -11.89 3.09
N PHE A 264 -5.11 -12.62 3.52
CA PHE A 264 -6.14 -12.10 4.41
C PHE A 264 -5.55 -11.55 5.69
N GLY A 265 -4.74 -12.36 6.41
CA GLY A 265 -4.14 -11.93 7.67
C GLY A 265 -3.21 -10.72 7.52
N LEU A 266 -2.55 -10.58 6.37
CA LEU A 266 -1.76 -9.41 6.01
C LEU A 266 -2.66 -8.19 5.77
N VAL A 267 -3.65 -8.30 4.88
CA VAL A 267 -4.52 -7.19 4.49
C VAL A 267 -5.38 -6.74 5.66
N ALA A 268 -6.14 -7.66 6.28
CA ALA A 268 -6.98 -7.35 7.43
C ALA A 268 -6.16 -6.90 8.65
N GLY A 269 -5.06 -7.58 8.96
CA GLY A 269 -4.34 -7.36 10.22
C GLY A 269 -3.28 -6.26 10.21
N LYS A 270 -2.64 -5.99 9.07
CA LYS A 270 -1.48 -5.07 9.01
C LYS A 270 -1.65 -3.90 8.05
N MET A 271 -2.54 -4.01 7.06
CA MET A 271 -2.66 -2.99 6.01
C MET A 271 -4.02 -2.33 5.95
N PHE A 272 -5.04 -2.90 6.60
CA PHE A 272 -6.42 -2.45 6.50
C PHE A 272 -6.54 -0.96 6.83
N GLU A 273 -5.98 -0.55 7.97
CA GLU A 273 -6.00 0.85 8.40
C GLU A 273 -5.36 1.80 7.38
N ALA A 274 -4.13 1.51 6.96
CA ALA A 274 -3.41 2.34 6.00
C ALA A 274 -4.14 2.41 4.64
N LEU A 275 -4.71 1.29 4.16
CA LEU A 275 -5.47 1.25 2.91
C LEU A 275 -6.74 2.11 2.99
N VAL A 276 -7.48 2.00 4.09
CA VAL A 276 -8.73 2.76 4.31
C VAL A 276 -8.45 4.25 4.45
N ARG A 277 -7.45 4.63 5.24
CA ARG A 277 -7.05 6.04 5.42
C ARG A 277 -6.54 6.64 4.11
N ALA A 278 -5.65 5.95 3.41
CA ALA A 278 -5.11 6.43 2.14
C ALA A 278 -6.21 6.59 1.08
N ARG A 279 -7.19 5.69 1.04
CA ARG A 279 -8.34 5.79 0.13
C ARG A 279 -9.09 7.12 0.26
N VAL A 280 -9.31 7.58 1.48
CA VAL A 280 -9.97 8.87 1.75
C VAL A 280 -9.02 10.03 1.47
N ALA A 281 -7.78 9.94 1.94
CA ALA A 281 -6.75 10.97 1.73
C ALA A 281 -6.56 11.30 0.25
N ILE A 282 -6.38 10.29 -0.60
CA ILE A 282 -6.17 10.43 -2.05
C ILE A 282 -7.26 11.29 -2.72
N ARG A 283 -8.48 11.35 -2.18
CA ARG A 283 -9.56 12.20 -2.74
C ARG A 283 -9.25 13.69 -2.73
N SER A 284 -8.38 14.10 -1.83
CA SER A 284 -8.02 15.51 -1.62
C SER A 284 -6.74 15.88 -2.36
N ILE A 285 -6.02 14.91 -2.94
CA ILE A 285 -4.80 15.14 -3.69
C ILE A 285 -5.19 15.47 -5.14
N PRO A 286 -4.83 16.66 -5.67
CA PRO A 286 -5.10 16.98 -7.06
C PRO A 286 -4.29 16.07 -7.98
N GLY A 287 -4.90 15.58 -9.05
CA GLY A 287 -4.20 14.79 -10.07
C GLY A 287 -5.11 13.85 -10.87
N THR A 288 -4.61 13.37 -12.00
CA THR A 288 -5.36 12.47 -12.90
C THR A 288 -5.39 11.02 -12.41
N LEU A 289 -4.38 10.59 -11.63
CA LEU A 289 -4.28 9.21 -11.13
C LEU A 289 -4.99 8.94 -9.79
N GLN A 290 -5.71 9.92 -9.25
CA GLN A 290 -6.50 9.77 -8.03
C GLN A 290 -7.43 8.56 -8.11
N GLU A 291 -8.19 8.45 -9.21
CA GLU A 291 -9.14 7.36 -9.42
C GLU A 291 -8.43 6.01 -9.56
N ASP A 292 -7.29 5.98 -10.25
CA ASP A 292 -6.54 4.74 -10.49
C ASP A 292 -5.88 4.20 -9.21
N CYS A 293 -5.33 5.08 -8.36
CA CYS A 293 -4.86 4.69 -7.03
C CYS A 293 -6.02 4.18 -6.16
N GLN A 294 -7.18 4.84 -6.19
CA GLN A 294 -8.37 4.39 -5.47
C GLN A 294 -8.87 3.03 -5.96
N LYS A 295 -8.87 2.78 -7.27
CA LYS A 295 -9.20 1.48 -7.88
C LYS A 295 -8.20 0.41 -7.46
N ALA A 296 -6.90 0.73 -7.43
CA ALA A 296 -5.87 -0.20 -6.99
C ALA A 296 -6.04 -0.60 -5.51
N ILE A 297 -6.26 0.37 -4.61
CA ILE A 297 -6.58 0.11 -3.19
C ILE A 297 -7.85 -0.72 -3.07
N GLY A 298 -8.90 -0.35 -3.82
CA GLY A 298 -10.16 -1.09 -3.84
C GLY A 298 -9.98 -2.56 -4.26
N ALA A 299 -9.18 -2.82 -5.29
CA ALA A 299 -8.87 -4.16 -5.74
C ALA A 299 -8.05 -4.96 -4.71
N ILE A 300 -7.09 -4.32 -4.02
CA ILE A 300 -6.33 -4.95 -2.93
C ILE A 300 -7.28 -5.37 -1.80
N LEU A 301 -8.17 -4.48 -1.36
CA LEU A 301 -9.17 -4.78 -0.33
C LEU A 301 -10.11 -5.90 -0.79
N ARG A 302 -10.65 -5.80 -2.01
CA ARG A 302 -11.57 -6.77 -2.60
C ARG A 302 -10.96 -8.17 -2.65
N THR A 303 -9.81 -8.33 -3.30
CA THR A 303 -9.17 -9.64 -3.45
C THR A 303 -8.62 -10.13 -2.11
N GLY A 304 -7.98 -9.25 -1.33
CA GLY A 304 -7.34 -9.64 -0.08
C GLY A 304 -8.31 -10.08 1.01
N LEU A 305 -9.50 -9.45 1.09
CA LEU A 305 -10.50 -9.76 2.11
C LEU A 305 -11.55 -10.78 1.63
N PHE A 306 -11.92 -10.76 0.35
CA PHE A 306 -13.07 -11.51 -0.17
C PHE A 306 -12.70 -12.54 -1.25
N HIS A 307 -11.50 -13.11 -1.18
CA HIS A 307 -11.14 -14.28 -1.98
C HIS A 307 -12.15 -15.44 -1.78
N GLN A 308 -12.31 -16.29 -2.80
CA GLN A 308 -13.30 -17.37 -2.82
C GLN A 308 -13.15 -18.36 -1.65
N GLU A 309 -11.92 -18.60 -1.20
CA GLU A 309 -11.59 -19.41 -0.02
C GLU A 309 -12.14 -18.78 1.26
N HIS A 310 -11.94 -17.49 1.49
CA HIS A 310 -12.43 -16.78 2.67
C HIS A 310 -13.97 -16.74 2.70
N LEU A 311 -14.58 -16.55 1.53
CA LEU A 311 -16.04 -16.61 1.38
C LEU A 311 -16.59 -18.01 1.65
N GLN A 312 -15.83 -19.07 1.34
CA GLN A 312 -16.20 -20.44 1.67
C GLN A 312 -16.29 -20.65 3.17
N GLU A 313 -15.26 -20.21 3.89
CA GLU A 313 -15.19 -20.33 5.34
C GLU A 313 -16.29 -19.52 6.02
N TYR A 314 -16.52 -18.29 5.57
CA TYR A 314 -17.62 -17.47 6.07
C TYR A 314 -18.97 -18.16 5.89
N THR A 315 -19.23 -18.65 4.68
CA THR A 315 -20.49 -19.30 4.36
C THR A 315 -20.69 -20.59 5.15
N ALA A 316 -19.62 -21.39 5.30
CA ALA A 316 -19.68 -22.63 6.07
C ALA A 316 -19.98 -22.35 7.56
N GLY A 317 -19.35 -21.32 8.13
CA GLY A 317 -19.60 -20.91 9.51
C GLY A 317 -21.03 -20.39 9.72
N TYR A 318 -21.57 -19.64 8.75
CA TYR A 318 -22.94 -19.15 8.80
C TYR A 318 -23.96 -20.31 8.77
N VAL A 319 -23.83 -21.23 7.81
CA VAL A 319 -24.77 -22.36 7.62
C VAL A 319 -24.74 -23.33 8.82
N ALA A 320 -23.59 -23.48 9.48
CA ALA A 320 -23.49 -24.32 10.66
C ALA A 320 -24.28 -23.78 11.88
N GLY A 321 -24.73 -22.52 11.84
CA GLY A 321 -25.37 -21.85 12.98
C GLY A 321 -24.45 -21.69 14.20
N ASP A 322 -23.18 -22.06 14.06
CA ASP A 322 -22.20 -21.96 15.12
C ASP A 322 -21.50 -20.61 14.97
N GLU A 323 -21.97 -19.60 15.70
CA GLU A 323 -21.33 -18.29 15.78
C GLU A 323 -19.85 -18.38 16.20
N LYS A 324 -19.44 -19.47 16.89
CA LYS A 324 -18.03 -19.74 17.21
C LYS A 324 -17.27 -20.31 16.00
N SER A 325 -17.96 -20.91 15.05
CA SER A 325 -17.42 -21.45 13.78
C SER A 325 -17.33 -20.42 12.66
N ILE A 326 -17.91 -19.22 12.80
CA ILE A 326 -17.50 -18.07 11.99
C ILE A 326 -16.04 -17.78 12.41
N GLN A 327 -15.12 -18.51 11.78
CA GLN A 327 -13.75 -18.68 12.19
C GLN A 327 -13.01 -17.33 12.25
N SER A 328 -11.87 -17.32 12.95
CA SER A 328 -11.05 -16.17 13.35
C SER A 328 -10.86 -15.04 12.34
N TYR A 329 -10.92 -15.30 11.03
CA TYR A 329 -10.55 -14.33 10.01
C TYR A 329 -11.58 -13.22 9.84
N GLN A 330 -12.86 -13.54 9.66
CA GLN A 330 -13.89 -12.50 9.52
C GLN A 330 -14.08 -11.74 10.83
N LYS A 331 -13.95 -12.45 11.96
CA LYS A 331 -13.87 -11.83 13.29
C LYS A 331 -12.72 -10.82 13.34
N GLN A 332 -11.53 -11.17 12.85
CA GLN A 332 -10.40 -10.24 12.77
C GLN A 332 -10.74 -9.00 11.93
N LEU A 333 -11.37 -9.14 10.75
CA LEU A 333 -11.80 -7.98 9.96
C LEU A 333 -12.77 -7.09 10.74
N PHE A 334 -13.80 -7.67 11.37
CA PHE A 334 -14.78 -6.89 12.15
C PHE A 334 -14.16 -6.24 13.39
N GLU A 335 -13.22 -6.90 14.06
CA GLU A 335 -12.45 -6.32 15.17
C GLU A 335 -11.61 -5.13 14.71
N GLN A 336 -10.98 -5.22 13.52
CA GLN A 336 -10.22 -4.12 12.94
C GLN A 336 -11.12 -2.94 12.56
N ILE A 337 -12.27 -3.21 11.93
CA ILE A 337 -13.29 -2.18 11.66
C ILE A 337 -13.74 -1.53 12.96
N ALA A 338 -14.11 -2.33 13.97
CA ALA A 338 -14.56 -1.80 15.27
C ALA A 338 -13.48 -0.97 15.97
N ALA A 339 -12.22 -1.42 15.94
CA ALA A 339 -11.09 -0.71 16.53
C ALA A 339 -10.88 0.65 15.86
N MET A 340 -10.90 0.70 14.52
CA MET A 340 -10.75 1.94 13.78
C MET A 340 -11.98 2.86 13.89
N SER A 341 -13.19 2.31 13.97
CA SER A 341 -14.39 3.11 14.22
C SER A 341 -14.31 3.85 15.56
N ASN A 342 -13.63 3.27 16.55
CA ASN A 342 -13.42 3.90 17.86
C ASN A 342 -12.15 4.75 17.93
N SER A 343 -11.46 5.00 16.81
CA SER A 343 -10.25 5.82 16.75
C SER A 343 -10.51 7.18 16.12
N THR A 344 -9.48 8.01 16.01
CA THR A 344 -9.51 9.29 15.28
C THR A 344 -9.73 9.13 13.78
N HIS A 345 -9.78 7.89 13.27
CA HIS A 345 -9.95 7.55 11.86
C HIS A 345 -11.36 7.01 11.55
N SER A 346 -12.33 7.22 12.45
CA SER A 346 -13.70 6.74 12.32
C SER A 346 -14.37 7.17 11.01
N THR A 347 -14.14 8.40 10.55
CA THR A 347 -14.66 8.92 9.28
C THR A 347 -14.18 8.12 8.08
N ALA A 348 -12.90 7.72 8.07
CA ALA A 348 -12.35 6.91 6.98
C ALA A 348 -12.95 5.50 6.95
N VAL A 349 -13.23 4.92 8.12
CA VAL A 349 -13.92 3.63 8.21
C VAL A 349 -15.34 3.73 7.67
N LEU A 350 -16.10 4.73 8.12
CA LEU A 350 -17.49 4.93 7.70
C LEU A 350 -17.60 5.05 6.17
N ASP A 351 -16.64 5.72 5.53
CA ASP A 351 -16.59 5.82 4.07
C ASP A 351 -16.37 4.48 3.36
N VAL A 352 -15.60 3.56 3.94
CA VAL A 352 -15.28 2.28 3.29
C VAL A 352 -16.36 1.20 3.51
N LEU A 353 -17.23 1.33 4.52
CA LEU A 353 -18.21 0.28 4.86
C LEU A 353 -19.13 -0.11 3.69
N PRO A 354 -19.77 0.84 2.95
CA PRO A 354 -20.59 0.47 1.80
C PRO A 354 -19.80 -0.29 0.73
N VAL A 355 -18.54 0.13 0.50
CA VAL A 355 -17.64 -0.49 -0.48
C VAL A 355 -17.31 -1.93 -0.08
N LEU A 356 -17.09 -2.21 1.20
CA LEU A 356 -16.83 -3.58 1.68
C LEU A 356 -18.06 -4.49 1.49
N VAL A 357 -19.27 -3.99 1.74
CA VAL A 357 -20.51 -4.75 1.47
C VAL A 357 -20.62 -5.05 -0.02
N GLN A 358 -20.39 -4.06 -0.88
CA GLN A 358 -20.41 -4.26 -2.32
C GLN A 358 -19.41 -5.33 -2.78
N TYR A 359 -18.15 -5.25 -2.31
CA TYR A 359 -17.13 -6.23 -2.67
C TYR A 359 -17.47 -7.65 -2.19
N PHE A 360 -17.98 -7.78 -0.96
CA PHE A 360 -18.41 -9.08 -0.44
C PHE A 360 -19.49 -9.71 -1.32
N VAL A 361 -20.53 -8.95 -1.66
CA VAL A 361 -21.67 -9.44 -2.46
C VAL A 361 -21.22 -9.79 -3.88
N GLU A 362 -20.45 -8.94 -4.53
CA GLU A 362 -19.99 -9.18 -5.89
C GLU A 362 -19.12 -10.45 -6.00
N GLU A 363 -18.19 -10.65 -5.06
CA GLU A 363 -17.34 -11.86 -5.05
C GLU A 363 -18.11 -13.11 -4.60
N SER A 364 -19.05 -12.98 -3.66
CA SER A 364 -19.97 -14.07 -3.28
C SER A 364 -20.78 -14.56 -4.48
N ARG A 365 -21.40 -13.64 -5.23
CA ARG A 365 -22.16 -13.97 -6.45
C ARG A 365 -21.28 -14.47 -7.57
N ARG A 366 -20.06 -13.95 -7.72
CA ARG A 366 -19.09 -14.47 -8.70
C ARG A 366 -18.75 -15.93 -8.41
N LYS A 367 -18.51 -16.26 -7.14
CA LYS A 367 -18.27 -17.63 -6.70
C LYS A 367 -19.48 -18.53 -6.95
N GLN A 368 -20.69 -18.09 -6.60
CA GLN A 368 -21.92 -18.85 -6.84
C GLN A 368 -22.10 -19.17 -8.32
N ARG A 369 -21.89 -18.19 -9.21
CA ARG A 369 -21.91 -18.41 -10.66
C ARG A 369 -20.87 -19.44 -11.11
N SER A 370 -19.67 -19.40 -10.54
CA SER A 370 -18.63 -20.40 -10.82
C SER A 370 -19.03 -21.81 -10.37
N MET A 371 -19.75 -21.95 -9.25
CA MET A 371 -20.22 -23.25 -8.74
C MET A 371 -21.45 -23.76 -9.49
N ALA A 372 -22.36 -22.87 -9.89
CA ALA A 372 -23.53 -23.23 -10.70
C ALA A 372 -23.12 -23.87 -12.03
N ASN A 373 -22.05 -23.35 -12.67
CA ASN A 373 -21.47 -23.93 -13.87
C ASN A 373 -20.91 -25.36 -13.66
N SER A 374 -20.66 -25.76 -12.41
CA SER A 374 -20.20 -27.12 -12.05
C SER A 374 -21.35 -28.06 -11.62
N GLY A 375 -22.62 -27.64 -11.75
CA GLY A 375 -23.79 -28.43 -11.40
C GLY A 375 -24.14 -28.45 -9.91
N PHE A 376 -23.48 -27.62 -9.09
CA PHE A 376 -23.83 -27.45 -7.67
C PHE A 376 -24.75 -26.25 -7.51
N GLU A 377 -26.05 -26.45 -7.67
CA GLU A 377 -27.05 -25.42 -7.39
C GLU A 377 -27.30 -25.34 -5.88
N ARG A 378 -26.72 -24.33 -5.24
CA ARG A 378 -27.19 -23.90 -3.92
C ARG A 378 -28.37 -22.95 -4.14
N GLY A 379 -29.40 -23.05 -3.31
CA GLY A 379 -30.58 -22.18 -3.40
C GLY A 379 -30.20 -20.70 -3.33
N LEU A 380 -30.68 -19.90 -4.29
CA LEU A 380 -30.47 -18.44 -4.36
C LEU A 380 -30.91 -17.71 -3.08
N GLU A 381 -31.87 -18.27 -2.36
CA GLU A 381 -32.38 -17.71 -1.10
C GLU A 381 -31.33 -17.74 0.01
N SER A 382 -30.67 -18.89 0.23
CA SER A 382 -29.59 -19.02 1.23
C SER A 382 -28.42 -18.08 0.93
N ALA A 383 -28.10 -17.90 -0.35
CA ALA A 383 -27.08 -16.94 -0.78
C ALA A 383 -27.39 -15.50 -0.35
N ARG A 384 -28.63 -15.05 -0.58
CA ARG A 384 -29.09 -13.71 -0.19
C ARG A 384 -29.13 -13.53 1.33
N GLU A 385 -29.49 -14.57 2.06
CA GLU A 385 -29.50 -14.55 3.53
C GLU A 385 -28.09 -14.32 4.09
N ILE A 386 -27.08 -15.01 3.55
CA ILE A 386 -25.67 -14.81 3.91
C ILE A 386 -25.21 -13.38 3.58
N GLU A 387 -25.58 -12.88 2.41
CA GLU A 387 -25.32 -11.49 2.00
C GLU A 387 -25.93 -10.49 2.99
N PHE A 388 -27.21 -10.66 3.33
CA PHE A 388 -27.92 -9.79 4.26
C PHE A 388 -27.33 -9.85 5.67
N SER A 389 -26.93 -11.03 6.13
CA SER A 389 -26.27 -11.21 7.43
C SER A 389 -24.90 -10.53 7.49
N PHE A 390 -24.12 -10.55 6.41
CA PHE A 390 -22.89 -9.76 6.33
C PHE A 390 -23.17 -8.26 6.43
N PHE A 391 -24.16 -7.78 5.67
CA PHE A 391 -24.63 -6.39 5.74
C PHE A 391 -25.06 -6.01 7.15
N LYS A 392 -25.86 -6.85 7.84
CA LYS A 392 -26.33 -6.62 9.20
C LYS A 392 -25.18 -6.36 10.17
N ILE A 393 -24.09 -7.13 10.08
CA ILE A 393 -22.91 -6.94 10.92
C ILE A 393 -22.24 -5.59 10.63
N ILE A 394 -22.01 -5.26 9.35
CA ILE A 394 -21.40 -3.99 8.94
C ILE A 394 -22.25 -2.79 9.37
N TYR A 395 -23.57 -2.87 9.18
CA TYR A 395 -24.50 -1.83 9.59
C TYR A 395 -24.50 -1.62 11.10
N MET A 396 -24.45 -2.70 11.89
CA MET A 396 -24.36 -2.59 13.34
C MET A 396 -23.05 -1.94 13.80
N LEU A 397 -21.94 -2.13 13.07
CA LEU A 397 -20.68 -1.43 13.34
C LEU A 397 -20.78 0.07 13.04
N ALA A 398 -21.45 0.46 11.95
CA ALA A 398 -21.75 1.86 11.64
C ALA A 398 -22.69 2.48 12.70
N LYS A 399 -23.74 1.76 13.09
CA LYS A 399 -24.75 2.20 14.06
C LYS A 399 -24.15 2.53 15.42
N ARG A 400 -23.12 1.80 15.85
CA ARG A 400 -22.39 2.09 17.11
C ARG A 400 -21.72 3.45 17.14
N GLN A 401 -21.50 4.07 15.98
CA GLN A 401 -20.94 5.41 15.87
C GLN A 401 -21.99 6.50 16.01
N LEU A 402 -23.30 6.17 16.00
CA LEU A 402 -24.33 7.16 16.25
C LEU A 402 -24.10 7.77 17.64
N PRO A 403 -23.91 9.10 17.74
CA PRO A 403 -23.64 9.72 19.01
C PRO A 403 -24.84 9.58 19.94
N ASN A 404 -24.57 9.38 21.22
CA ASN A 404 -25.55 9.71 22.24
C ASN A 404 -25.66 11.24 22.25
N LEU A 405 -26.73 11.78 21.66
CA LEU A 405 -26.96 13.22 21.46
C LEU A 405 -27.19 14.01 22.77
N THR A 406 -26.80 13.45 23.91
CA THR A 406 -26.89 14.04 25.24
C THR A 406 -25.67 14.88 25.60
N ASP A 407 -24.53 14.68 24.95
CA ASP A 407 -23.25 15.35 25.30
C ASP A 407 -22.89 16.53 24.37
N GLU A 408 -22.00 17.38 24.85
CA GLU A 408 -21.75 18.77 24.45
C GLU A 408 -21.66 19.08 22.95
N ARG A 409 -22.20 20.27 22.60
CA ARG A 409 -22.46 20.74 21.23
C ARG A 409 -21.24 21.48 20.65
N SER A 410 -20.47 20.85 19.77
CA SER A 410 -19.43 21.51 18.95
C SER A 410 -19.78 21.45 17.46
N GLU A 411 -19.28 22.39 16.64
CA GLU A 411 -19.46 22.32 15.18
C GLU A 411 -18.87 21.04 14.58
N SER A 412 -17.72 20.60 15.09
CA SER A 412 -17.11 19.32 14.71
C SER A 412 -18.02 18.11 14.94
N SER A 413 -18.95 18.19 15.90
CA SER A 413 -19.96 17.15 16.16
C SER A 413 -21.00 17.09 15.04
N ILE A 414 -21.39 18.23 14.47
CA ILE A 414 -22.37 18.27 13.37
C ILE A 414 -21.80 17.61 12.11
N ASP A 415 -20.56 17.96 11.72
CA ASP A 415 -19.90 17.35 10.56
C ASP A 415 -19.70 15.84 10.78
N HIS A 416 -19.38 15.43 12.01
CA HIS A 416 -19.26 14.03 12.35
C HIS A 416 -20.60 13.28 12.20
N ILE A 417 -21.71 13.85 12.72
CA ILE A 417 -23.06 13.30 12.54
C ILE A 417 -23.42 13.21 11.06
N ALA A 418 -23.15 14.25 10.27
CA ALA A 418 -23.42 14.27 8.84
C ALA A 418 -22.70 13.12 8.11
N ASN A 419 -21.41 12.91 8.42
CA ASN A 419 -20.63 11.80 7.87
C ASN A 419 -21.19 10.43 8.26
N ILE A 420 -21.65 10.26 9.51
CA ILE A 420 -22.29 9.03 9.96
C ILE A 420 -23.59 8.79 9.20
N MET A 421 -24.44 9.81 9.06
CA MET A 421 -25.71 9.72 8.32
C MET A 421 -25.49 9.38 6.85
N ASP A 422 -24.53 10.03 6.20
CA ASP A 422 -24.14 9.75 4.82
C ASP A 422 -23.69 8.28 4.64
N ALA A 423 -22.86 7.77 5.55
CA ALA A 423 -22.45 6.37 5.53
C ALA A 423 -23.64 5.40 5.69
N HIS A 424 -24.59 5.69 6.58
CA HIS A 424 -25.81 4.89 6.73
C HIS A 424 -26.68 4.93 5.46
N ASN A 425 -26.87 6.10 4.87
CA ASN A 425 -27.63 6.25 3.63
C ASN A 425 -26.97 5.48 2.47
N LYS A 426 -25.65 5.56 2.33
CA LYS A 426 -24.90 4.79 1.33
C LYS A 426 -25.01 3.28 1.56
N LEU A 427 -24.95 2.83 2.82
CA LEU A 427 -25.17 1.43 3.17
C LEU A 427 -26.58 0.96 2.77
N LEU A 428 -27.62 1.73 3.09
CA LEU A 428 -28.99 1.42 2.71
C LEU A 428 -29.19 1.42 1.19
N SER A 429 -28.63 2.40 0.48
CA SER A 429 -28.62 2.41 -1.00
C SER A 429 -27.96 1.16 -1.56
N THR A 430 -26.81 0.77 -1.00
CA THR A 430 -26.06 -0.41 -1.44
C THR A 430 -26.88 -1.70 -1.35
N ILE A 431 -27.67 -1.88 -0.29
CA ILE A 431 -28.58 -3.04 -0.15
C ILE A 431 -29.63 -3.06 -1.27
N LEU A 432 -30.21 -1.90 -1.57
CA LEU A 432 -31.24 -1.73 -2.59
C LEU A 432 -30.66 -2.02 -3.97
N ASP A 433 -29.53 -1.38 -4.30
CA ASP A 433 -28.82 -1.53 -5.57
C ASP A 433 -28.41 -2.99 -5.81
N LEU A 434 -27.96 -3.67 -4.75
CA LEU A 434 -27.57 -5.07 -4.82
C LEU A 434 -28.74 -6.04 -4.71
N ASN A 435 -29.98 -5.58 -4.49
CA ASN A 435 -31.17 -6.43 -4.30
C ASN A 435 -30.98 -7.48 -3.19
N MET A 436 -30.39 -7.07 -2.06
CA MET A 436 -30.10 -7.96 -0.93
C MET A 436 -31.31 -8.16 -0.02
N TYR A 437 -32.12 -7.12 0.17
CA TYR A 437 -33.32 -7.18 1.00
C TYR A 437 -34.48 -7.78 0.21
N GLN A 438 -35.03 -8.90 0.69
CA GLN A 438 -36.19 -9.55 0.10
C GLN A 438 -37.16 -9.98 1.18
N PRO A 439 -38.28 -9.27 1.36
CA PRO A 439 -39.30 -9.71 2.30
C PRO A 439 -40.01 -10.95 1.71
N SER A 440 -39.54 -12.17 2.04
CA SER A 440 -40.24 -13.44 1.80
C SER A 440 -40.91 -14.01 3.06
N ASN A 441 -42.05 -14.67 2.92
CA ASN A 441 -43.06 -14.88 3.99
C ASN A 441 -42.63 -15.50 5.34
N ASN A 442 -41.47 -16.16 5.49
CA ASN A 442 -41.06 -16.80 6.76
C ASN A 442 -39.86 -16.15 7.46
N GLU A 443 -38.86 -15.65 6.72
CA GLU A 443 -37.67 -14.95 7.28
C GLU A 443 -37.73 -13.42 7.05
N ALA A 444 -38.74 -12.93 6.30
CA ALA A 444 -39.01 -11.50 6.16
C ALA A 444 -39.17 -10.80 7.49
N ALA A 445 -39.70 -11.49 8.51
CA ALA A 445 -39.94 -10.90 9.81
C ALA A 445 -38.63 -10.36 10.40
N ASP A 446 -37.53 -11.13 10.37
CA ASP A 446 -36.27 -10.72 10.98
C ASP A 446 -35.57 -9.61 10.18
N GLN A 447 -35.56 -9.72 8.85
CA GLN A 447 -34.99 -8.65 8.01
C GLN A 447 -35.80 -7.37 8.11
N TYR A 448 -37.13 -7.47 8.08
CA TYR A 448 -38.04 -6.33 8.24
C TYR A 448 -37.90 -5.68 9.61
N VAL A 449 -37.91 -6.46 10.70
CA VAL A 449 -37.70 -5.96 12.05
C VAL A 449 -36.36 -5.26 12.16
N PHE A 450 -35.28 -5.87 11.64
CA PHE A 450 -33.96 -5.24 11.63
C PHE A 450 -33.96 -3.91 10.88
N MET A 451 -34.54 -3.85 9.68
CA MET A 451 -34.62 -2.62 8.89
C MET A 451 -35.49 -1.56 9.58
N SER A 452 -36.65 -1.94 10.12
CA SER A 452 -37.56 -1.05 10.85
C SER A 452 -36.86 -0.42 12.06
N THR A 453 -36.24 -1.23 12.93
CA THR A 453 -35.49 -0.73 14.09
C THR A 453 -34.30 0.13 13.68
N SER A 454 -33.67 -0.19 12.54
CA SER A 454 -32.57 0.58 11.98
C SER A 454 -33.02 1.96 11.48
N PHE A 455 -34.15 2.03 10.78
CA PHE A 455 -34.78 3.29 10.36
C PHE A 455 -35.23 4.13 11.54
N GLU A 456 -35.85 3.54 12.55
CA GLU A 456 -36.25 4.25 13.79
C GLU A 456 -35.04 4.88 14.50
N SER A 457 -33.91 4.17 14.53
CA SER A 457 -32.68 4.67 15.14
C SER A 457 -32.12 5.88 14.39
N ILE A 458 -32.09 5.82 13.05
CA ILE A 458 -31.68 6.95 12.21
C ILE A 458 -32.66 8.12 12.38
N TYR A 459 -33.96 7.85 12.32
CA TYR A 459 -35.01 8.87 12.42
C TYR A 459 -34.96 9.61 13.77
N SER A 460 -34.76 8.87 14.87
CA SER A 460 -34.57 9.45 16.20
C SER A 460 -33.34 10.38 16.25
N CYS A 461 -32.23 9.95 15.64
CA CYS A 461 -31.01 10.76 15.52
C CYS A 461 -31.25 12.04 14.71
N LEU A 462 -31.90 11.93 13.54
CA LEU A 462 -32.24 13.07 12.68
C LEU A 462 -33.20 14.05 13.34
N THR A 463 -34.26 13.55 14.00
CA THR A 463 -35.24 14.39 14.71
C THR A 463 -34.56 15.19 15.81
N THR A 464 -33.65 14.55 16.54
CA THR A 464 -32.86 15.21 17.58
C THR A 464 -31.91 16.25 16.98
N ALA A 465 -31.20 15.92 15.89
CA ALA A 465 -30.33 16.86 15.18
C ALA A 465 -31.09 18.08 14.60
N GLN A 466 -32.28 17.86 14.03
CA GLN A 466 -33.13 18.94 13.52
C GLN A 466 -33.63 19.84 14.64
N THR A 467 -34.04 19.26 15.77
CA THR A 467 -34.41 20.01 16.97
C THR A 467 -33.24 20.89 17.43
N LEU A 468 -32.02 20.35 17.43
CA LEU A 468 -30.81 21.09 17.78
C LEU A 468 -30.48 22.22 16.80
N ASN A 469 -30.66 22.01 15.49
CA ASN A 469 -30.41 23.05 14.49
C ASN A 469 -31.39 24.22 14.63
N ASN A 470 -32.67 23.92 14.88
CA ASN A 470 -33.69 24.93 15.12
C ASN A 470 -33.35 25.78 16.38
N TRP A 471 -32.84 25.16 17.44
CA TRP A 471 -32.33 25.86 18.63
C TRP A 471 -31.16 26.80 18.30
N ARG A 472 -30.26 26.40 17.40
CA ARG A 472 -29.11 27.22 16.99
C ARG A 472 -29.55 28.47 16.21
N SER A 473 -30.50 28.33 15.29
CA SER A 473 -31.09 29.48 14.58
C SER A 473 -31.67 30.48 15.58
N TRP A 474 -32.38 29.98 16.60
CA TRP A 474 -33.00 30.81 17.63
C TRP A 474 -32.01 31.60 18.50
N MET A 475 -30.82 31.06 18.78
CA MET A 475 -29.79 31.77 19.57
C MET A 475 -28.94 32.75 18.76
N ILE A 476 -28.92 32.65 17.43
CA ILE A 476 -28.21 33.62 16.56
C ILE A 476 -29.09 34.87 16.34
N ASP A 477 -30.41 34.71 16.40
CA ASP A 477 -31.38 35.80 16.28
C ASP A 477 -31.58 36.57 17.60
N PHE A 478 -30.92 36.16 18.68
CA PHE A 478 -30.88 36.82 20.00
C PHE A 478 -29.51 37.47 20.23
#